data_AF-A0A5P2G052-F1
#
_entry.id   AF-A0A5P2G052-F1
#
_cell.length_a   1.000
_cell.length_b   1.000
_cell.length_c   1.000
_cell.angle_alpha   90.00
_cell.angle_beta   90.00
_cell.angle_gamma   90.00
#
_symmetry.space_group_name_H-M   'P 1'
#
loop_
_entity.id
_entity.type
_entity.pdbx_description
1 polymer ?
#
loop_
_entity_poly.entity_id
_entity_poly.type
_entity_poly.pdbx_seq_one_letter_code
_entity_poly.pdbx_strand_id
1 'polypeptide(L)'
;MEQNRRFNLSEFTETEKAINNAVRLIEKKLPPSVKATKAGVLLSSTLVLVQDVLLGDEGTIPNTVTKEQVADNMQDVEVRTIQEFDKPVTHVTVRMKNGFTVRESTTCVDPTNYSEEIGAQICLERIKNQVWFLLGFLLQESLSEVKSF
;
A
#
# COMPACT_ATOMS: atom_id res chain seq x y z
N MET A 1 24.69 1.51 -18.43
CA MET A 1 24.78 0.04 -18.28
C MET A 1 24.71 -0.24 -16.79
N GLU A 2 23.54 -0.59 -16.30
CA GLU A 2 23.25 -0.72 -14.87
C GLU A 2 23.40 -2.19 -14.47
N GLN A 3 24.27 -2.49 -13.50
CA GLN A 3 24.55 -3.84 -13.04
C GLN A 3 23.43 -4.34 -12.14
N ASN A 4 22.62 -5.27 -12.67
CA ASN A 4 21.68 -6.07 -11.88
C ASN A 4 22.43 -6.93 -10.85
N ARG A 5 22.29 -6.64 -9.55
CA ARG A 5 22.62 -7.60 -8.48
C ARG A 5 21.52 -8.66 -8.41
N ARG A 6 21.80 -9.86 -8.90
CA ARG A 6 21.03 -11.06 -8.56
C ARG A 6 21.40 -11.50 -7.14
N PHE A 7 20.46 -11.44 -6.21
CA PHE A 7 20.61 -12.09 -4.91
C PHE A 7 20.39 -13.61 -5.07
N ASN A 8 21.30 -14.41 -4.51
CA ASN A 8 21.30 -15.86 -4.64
C ASN A 8 20.45 -16.51 -3.52
N LEU A 9 19.42 -17.26 -3.90
CA LEU A 9 18.45 -17.90 -2.98
C LEU A 9 19.06 -18.96 -2.04
N SER A 10 20.31 -19.37 -2.26
CA SER A 10 21.00 -20.34 -1.40
C SER A 10 21.42 -19.80 -0.03
N GLU A 11 21.42 -18.48 0.17
CA GLU A 11 21.83 -17.85 1.44
C GLU A 11 20.76 -17.91 2.54
N PHE A 12 19.52 -18.31 2.23
CA PHE A 12 18.41 -18.39 3.21
C PHE A 12 18.38 -19.70 4.03
N THR A 13 19.37 -20.59 3.85
CA THR A 13 19.22 -22.02 4.21
C THR A 13 19.50 -22.39 5.66
N GLU A 14 20.10 -21.53 6.49
CA GLU A 14 20.34 -21.85 7.91
C GLU A 14 19.21 -21.37 8.82
N THR A 15 18.66 -20.19 8.57
CA THR A 15 17.53 -19.62 9.32
C THR A 15 16.26 -20.44 9.12
N GLU A 16 15.97 -20.89 7.89
CA GLU A 16 14.84 -21.76 7.60
C GLU A 16 14.96 -23.13 8.29
N LYS A 17 16.17 -23.71 8.30
CA LYS A 17 16.43 -24.97 9.02
C LYS A 17 16.23 -24.80 10.53
N ALA A 18 16.66 -23.69 11.10
CA ALA A 18 16.46 -23.37 12.51
C ALA A 18 14.97 -23.24 12.87
N ILE A 19 14.19 -22.55 12.03
CA ILE A 19 12.73 -22.37 12.20
C ILE A 19 12.02 -23.73 12.13
N ASN A 20 12.34 -24.55 11.13
CA ASN A 20 11.72 -25.86 10.94
C ASN A 20 11.99 -26.81 12.13
N ASN A 21 13.20 -26.77 12.68
CA ASN A 21 13.55 -27.59 13.84
C ASN A 21 12.83 -27.11 15.12
N ALA A 22 12.70 -25.79 15.30
CA ALA A 22 11.98 -25.20 16.42
C ALA A 22 10.48 -25.59 16.41
N VAL A 23 9.83 -25.55 15.25
CA VAL A 23 8.43 -25.97 15.11
C VAL A 23 8.22 -27.44 15.47
N ARG A 24 9.11 -28.32 15.00
CA ARG A 24 9.05 -29.76 15.31
C ARG A 24 9.19 -30.07 16.80
N LEU A 25 9.97 -29.28 17.53
CA LEU A 25 10.13 -29.42 18.98
C LEU A 25 8.90 -28.96 19.75
N ILE A 26 8.21 -27.92 19.27
CA ILE A 26 6.97 -27.40 19.86
C ILE A 26 5.82 -28.42 19.68
N GLU A 27 5.70 -29.03 18.50
CA GLU A 27 4.68 -30.06 18.20
C GLU A 27 4.76 -31.28 19.11
N LYS A 28 5.98 -31.71 19.48
CA LYS A 28 6.18 -32.85 20.39
C LYS A 28 5.69 -32.59 21.82
N LYS A 29 5.59 -31.33 22.25
CA LYS A 29 5.17 -30.95 23.60
C LYS A 29 3.67 -30.62 23.74
N LEU A 30 2.92 -30.61 22.63
CA LEU A 30 1.48 -30.28 22.65
C LEU A 30 0.61 -31.49 23.04
N PRO A 31 -0.40 -31.31 23.91
CA PRO A 31 -1.27 -32.38 24.38
C PRO A 31 -2.14 -32.96 23.24
N PRO A 32 -2.58 -34.22 23.32
CA PRO A 32 -3.32 -34.91 22.26
C PRO A 32 -4.60 -34.19 21.81
N SER A 33 -5.26 -33.45 22.71
CA SER A 33 -6.46 -32.66 22.43
C SER A 33 -6.24 -31.54 21.41
N VAL A 34 -5.01 -31.03 21.29
CA VAL A 34 -4.64 -29.99 20.30
C VAL A 34 -4.18 -30.61 18.97
N LYS A 35 -3.80 -31.90 18.95
CA LYS A 35 -3.33 -32.60 17.74
C LYS A 35 -4.45 -32.86 16.72
N ALA A 36 -5.70 -33.02 17.18
CA ALA A 36 -6.85 -33.25 16.30
C ALA A 36 -7.29 -31.99 15.52
N THR A 37 -7.01 -30.80 16.04
CA THR A 37 -7.29 -29.51 15.38
C THR A 37 -6.12 -29.03 14.51
N LYS A 38 -4.95 -29.68 14.59
CA LYS A 38 -3.68 -29.29 13.95
C LYS A 38 -3.18 -30.32 12.93
N ALA A 39 -4.05 -30.72 12.00
CA ALA A 39 -3.58 -31.22 10.70
C ALA A 39 -3.24 -30.07 9.73
N GLY A 40 -3.45 -28.81 10.14
CA GLY A 40 -3.03 -27.64 9.40
C GLY A 40 -2.35 -26.64 10.32
N VAL A 41 -1.47 -25.83 9.76
CA VAL A 41 -0.79 -24.69 10.40
C VAL A 41 0.48 -25.07 11.16
N LEU A 42 1.53 -25.27 10.38
CA LEU A 42 2.81 -24.56 10.42
C LEU A 42 3.70 -25.21 9.34
N LEU A 43 3.98 -24.60 8.19
CA LEU A 43 4.86 -23.44 8.03
C LEU A 43 4.87 -22.99 6.57
N SER A 44 5.43 -21.81 6.37
CA SER A 44 5.72 -21.14 5.10
C SER A 44 4.52 -20.38 4.55
N SER A 45 4.82 -19.16 4.14
CA SER A 45 3.98 -18.07 3.62
C SER A 45 2.90 -18.49 2.59
N THR A 46 2.98 -19.72 2.10
CA THR A 46 2.00 -20.38 1.24
C THR A 46 0.72 -20.78 1.99
N LEU A 47 0.74 -21.15 3.27
CA LEU A 47 -0.47 -21.62 3.96
C LEU A 47 -1.44 -20.48 4.35
N VAL A 48 -0.93 -19.26 4.56
CA VAL A 48 -1.77 -18.07 4.71
C VAL A 48 -2.57 -17.84 3.42
N LEU A 49 -1.90 -17.91 2.27
CA LEU A 49 -2.58 -17.82 0.97
C LEU A 49 -3.60 -18.94 0.75
N VAL A 50 -3.32 -20.18 1.19
CA VAL A 50 -4.29 -21.28 1.04
C VAL A 50 -5.48 -21.12 1.98
N GLN A 51 -5.30 -20.55 3.17
CA GLN A 51 -6.42 -20.23 4.07
C GLN A 51 -7.28 -19.09 3.51
N ASP A 52 -6.66 -18.04 2.93
CA ASP A 52 -7.35 -16.91 2.28
C ASP A 52 -8.02 -17.29 0.94
N VAL A 53 -7.51 -18.33 0.26
CA VAL A 53 -8.05 -18.83 -1.01
C VAL A 53 -9.14 -19.91 -0.79
N LEU A 54 -9.07 -20.71 0.28
CA LEU A 54 -10.01 -21.82 0.54
C LEU A 54 -11.08 -21.50 1.60
N LEU A 55 -10.79 -20.63 2.56
CA LEU A 55 -11.84 -19.87 3.22
C LEU A 55 -11.95 -18.59 2.40
N GLY A 56 -12.78 -18.63 1.36
CA GLY A 56 -13.43 -17.40 0.96
C GLY A 56 -14.09 -16.86 2.21
N ASP A 57 -13.44 -15.92 2.88
CA ASP A 57 -14.19 -14.94 3.62
C ASP A 57 -15.16 -14.44 2.55
N GLU A 58 -16.47 -14.64 2.73
CA GLU A 58 -17.44 -13.73 2.15
C GLU A 58 -17.22 -12.38 2.84
N GLY A 59 -15.99 -11.87 2.72
CA GLY A 59 -15.43 -10.76 3.41
C GLY A 59 -16.19 -9.60 2.86
N THR A 60 -17.17 -9.16 3.64
CA THR A 60 -17.99 -8.01 3.34
C THR A 60 -17.08 -6.93 2.79
N ILE A 61 -17.31 -6.52 1.54
CA ILE A 61 -16.51 -5.46 0.92
C ILE A 61 -16.49 -4.30 1.92
N PRO A 62 -15.30 -3.89 2.42
CA PRO A 62 -15.22 -2.90 3.47
C PRO A 62 -15.90 -1.63 2.98
N ASN A 63 -16.92 -1.16 3.69
CA ASN A 63 -17.76 -0.03 3.26
C ASN A 63 -17.18 1.34 3.65
N THR A 64 -15.87 1.44 3.83
CA THR A 64 -15.19 2.67 4.23
C THR A 64 -13.88 2.86 3.46
N VAL A 65 -13.52 4.14 3.28
CA VAL A 65 -12.18 4.55 2.84
C VAL A 65 -11.47 5.19 4.04
N THR A 66 -10.21 4.86 4.26
CA THR A 66 -9.40 5.40 5.37
C THR A 66 -8.30 6.35 4.87
N LYS A 67 -7.76 7.16 5.80
CA LYS A 67 -6.68 8.11 5.48
C LYS A 67 -5.39 7.37 5.15
N GLU A 68 -5.17 6.24 5.82
CA GLU A 68 -4.05 5.33 5.62
C GLU A 68 -4.12 4.74 4.21
N GLN A 69 -5.30 4.32 3.73
CA GLN A 69 -5.47 3.85 2.36
C GLN A 69 -5.13 4.92 1.32
N VAL A 70 -5.51 6.18 1.55
CA VAL A 70 -5.13 7.30 0.69
C VAL A 70 -3.61 7.48 0.67
N ALA A 71 -2.99 7.54 1.85
CA ALA A 71 -1.54 7.74 1.98
C ALA A 71 -0.75 6.57 1.38
N ASP A 72 -1.17 5.33 1.65
CA ASP A 72 -0.55 4.11 1.16
C ASP A 72 -0.65 3.99 -0.35
N ASN A 73 -1.65 4.59 -1.00
CA ASN A 73 -1.77 4.53 -2.45
C ASN A 73 -0.77 5.44 -3.18
N MET A 74 -0.24 6.47 -2.50
CA MET A 74 0.75 7.40 -3.05
C MET A 74 2.14 6.75 -3.04
N GLN A 75 2.78 6.63 -4.20
CA GLN A 75 4.08 5.96 -4.36
C GLN A 75 5.23 6.98 -4.47
N ASP A 76 5.14 7.88 -5.45
CA ASP A 76 6.19 8.87 -5.72
C ASP A 76 5.61 10.28 -5.67
N VAL A 77 6.40 11.22 -5.16
CA VAL A 77 6.06 12.65 -5.13
C VAL A 77 7.16 13.43 -5.82
N GLU A 78 6.81 14.15 -6.88
CA GLU A 78 7.67 15.11 -7.56
C GLU A 78 7.18 16.52 -7.26
N VAL A 79 8.05 17.34 -6.70
CA VAL A 79 7.81 18.77 -6.47
C VAL A 79 8.78 19.55 -7.36
N ARG A 80 8.26 20.56 -8.05
CA ARG A 80 9.06 21.47 -8.87
C ARG A 80 8.53 22.89 -8.82
N THR A 81 9.42 23.85 -8.75
CA THR A 81 9.10 25.25 -9.03
C THR A 81 9.31 25.54 -10.51
N ILE A 82 8.31 26.14 -11.15
CA ILE A 82 8.44 26.71 -12.51
C ILE A 82 8.05 28.18 -12.48
N GLN A 83 8.28 28.89 -13.59
CA GLN A 83 7.90 30.30 -13.73
C GLN A 83 6.78 30.44 -14.75
N GLU A 84 5.67 31.04 -14.34
CA GLU A 84 4.54 31.36 -15.20
C GLU A 84 4.17 32.83 -14.95
N PHE A 85 4.03 33.62 -16.02
CA PHE A 85 3.72 35.06 -15.93
C PHE A 85 4.63 35.82 -14.95
N ASP A 86 5.95 35.55 -15.04
CA ASP A 86 6.99 36.12 -14.18
C ASP A 86 6.87 35.79 -12.68
N LYS A 87 6.00 34.85 -12.30
CA LYS A 87 5.82 34.40 -10.92
C LYS A 87 6.26 32.95 -10.71
N PRO A 88 6.85 32.62 -9.55
CA PRO A 88 7.12 31.24 -9.20
C PRO A 88 5.81 30.48 -8.93
N VAL A 89 5.71 29.27 -9.45
CA VAL A 89 4.57 28.36 -9.30
C VAL A 89 5.09 27.01 -8.81
N THR A 90 4.58 26.54 -7.68
CA THR A 90 4.84 25.19 -7.19
C THR A 90 3.94 24.22 -7.93
N HIS A 91 4.52 23.23 -8.58
CA HIS A 91 3.82 22.09 -9.18
C HIS A 91 4.16 20.84 -8.39
N VAL A 92 3.13 20.09 -7.98
CA VAL A 92 3.29 18.79 -7.32
C VAL A 92 2.62 17.72 -8.16
N THR A 93 3.37 16.69 -8.51
CA THR A 93 2.84 15.49 -9.17
C THR A 93 3.03 14.30 -8.26
N VAL A 94 1.97 13.53 -8.06
CA VAL A 94 2.01 12.28 -7.29
C VAL A 94 1.68 11.12 -8.21
N ARG A 95 2.54 10.10 -8.24
CA ARG A 95 2.28 8.83 -8.91
C ARG A 95 1.76 7.83 -7.87
N MET A 96 0.65 7.19 -8.18
CA MET A 96 0.03 6.15 -7.36
C MET A 96 0.62 4.78 -7.66
N LYS A 97 0.43 3.80 -6.76
CA LYS A 97 0.88 2.41 -6.94
C LYS A 97 0.38 1.75 -8.23
N ASN A 98 -0.80 2.14 -8.71
CA ASN A 98 -1.38 1.64 -9.95
C ASN A 98 -0.88 2.37 -11.22
N GLY A 99 0.07 3.29 -11.08
CA GLY A 99 0.62 4.10 -12.17
C GLY A 99 -0.18 5.36 -12.52
N PHE A 100 -1.36 5.58 -11.92
CA PHE A 100 -2.12 6.80 -12.11
C PHE A 100 -1.38 8.02 -11.53
N THR A 101 -1.43 9.16 -12.20
CA THR A 101 -0.76 10.38 -11.74
C THR A 101 -1.76 11.49 -11.49
N VAL A 102 -1.65 12.15 -10.35
CA VAL A 102 -2.43 13.33 -9.98
C VAL A 102 -1.49 14.52 -9.86
N ARG A 103 -1.91 15.69 -10.38
CA ARG A 103 -1.12 16.93 -10.30
C ARG A 103 -1.95 18.06 -9.72
N GLU A 104 -1.29 18.86 -8.89
CA GLU A 104 -1.80 20.13 -8.37
C GLU A 104 -0.74 21.22 -8.51
N SER A 105 -1.17 22.47 -8.50
CA SER A 105 -0.25 23.61 -8.52
C SER A 105 -0.78 24.80 -7.71
N THR A 106 0.13 25.67 -7.32
CA THR A 106 -0.19 26.92 -6.60
C THR A 106 0.89 27.97 -6.83
N THR A 107 0.51 29.23 -6.70
CA THR A 107 1.41 30.39 -6.86
C THR A 107 1.11 31.45 -5.81
N CYS A 108 2.03 32.39 -5.65
CA CYS A 108 1.93 33.52 -4.74
C CYS A 108 1.34 34.75 -5.45
N VAL A 109 0.76 35.66 -4.66
CA VAL A 109 0.38 36.99 -5.17
C VAL A 109 1.63 37.82 -5.45
N ASP A 110 2.56 37.85 -4.49
CA ASP A 110 3.85 38.54 -4.55
C ASP A 110 5.01 37.52 -4.46
N PRO A 111 5.94 37.49 -5.43
CA PRO A 111 7.11 36.59 -5.42
C PRO A 111 8.00 36.69 -4.18
N THR A 112 8.05 37.85 -3.52
CA THR A 112 8.85 38.02 -2.29
C THR A 112 8.33 37.17 -1.12
N ASN A 113 7.06 36.75 -1.18
CA ASN A 113 6.40 35.91 -0.19
C ASN A 113 6.31 34.44 -0.63
N TYR A 114 7.01 34.03 -1.70
CA TYR A 114 6.96 32.67 -2.21
C TYR A 114 7.63 31.67 -1.26
N SER A 115 6.98 30.53 -1.06
CA SER A 115 7.54 29.36 -0.36
C SER A 115 7.10 28.08 -1.07
N GLU A 116 8.07 27.37 -1.66
CA GLU A 116 7.82 26.07 -2.32
C GLU A 116 7.29 25.04 -1.30
N GLU A 117 7.77 25.08 -0.06
CA GLU A 117 7.36 24.16 1.00
C GLU A 117 5.88 24.32 1.34
N ILE A 118 5.43 25.56 1.59
CA ILE A 118 4.02 25.86 1.88
C ILE A 118 3.16 25.49 0.66
N GLY A 119 3.62 25.83 -0.53
CA GLY A 119 2.92 25.49 -1.78
C GLY A 119 2.76 23.97 -1.94
N ALA A 120 3.82 23.22 -1.68
CA ALA A 120 3.84 21.77 -1.80
C ALA A 120 2.89 21.10 -0.78
N GLN A 121 2.87 21.58 0.47
CA GLN A 121 1.94 21.09 1.49
C GLN A 121 0.48 21.27 1.06
N ILE A 122 0.12 22.48 0.58
CA ILE A 122 -1.23 22.77 0.09
C ILE A 122 -1.60 21.86 -1.09
N CYS A 123 -0.70 21.70 -2.06
CA CYS A 123 -0.94 20.82 -3.20
C CYS A 123 -1.11 19.36 -2.76
N LEU A 124 -0.28 18.86 -1.83
CA LEU A 124 -0.39 17.49 -1.33
C LEU A 124 -1.72 17.25 -0.60
N GLU A 125 -2.22 18.21 0.17
CA GLU A 125 -3.56 18.10 0.78
C GLU A 125 -4.66 18.03 -0.26
N ARG A 126 -4.61 18.87 -1.30
CA ARG A 126 -5.58 18.82 -2.41
C ARG A 126 -5.52 17.47 -3.14
N ILE A 127 -4.33 16.95 -3.41
CA ILE A 127 -4.14 15.63 -4.02
C ILE A 127 -4.74 14.53 -3.14
N LYS A 128 -4.49 14.55 -1.82
CA LYS A 128 -5.10 13.58 -0.88
C LYS A 128 -6.62 13.62 -0.94
N ASN A 129 -7.23 14.81 -1.03
CA ASN A 129 -8.68 14.95 -1.18
C ASN A 129 -9.19 14.38 -2.51
N GLN A 130 -8.45 14.57 -3.62
CA GLN A 130 -8.80 13.95 -4.89
C GLN A 130 -8.72 12.42 -4.82
N VAL A 131 -7.65 11.87 -4.22
CA VAL A 131 -7.50 10.42 -4.06
C VAL A 131 -8.60 9.85 -3.17
N TRP A 132 -8.95 10.53 -2.08
CA TRP A 132 -10.07 10.15 -1.22
C TRP A 132 -11.37 10.04 -2.01
N PHE A 133 -11.67 11.05 -2.84
CA PHE A 133 -12.85 11.05 -3.71
C PHE A 133 -12.84 9.87 -4.70
N LEU A 134 -11.71 9.61 -5.35
CA LEU A 134 -11.57 8.50 -6.30
C LEU A 134 -11.74 7.13 -5.62
N LEU A 135 -11.13 6.92 -4.45
CA LEU A 135 -11.30 5.68 -3.69
C LEU A 135 -12.76 5.50 -3.24
N GLY A 136 -13.43 6.59 -2.84
CA GLY A 136 -14.85 6.56 -2.49
C GLY A 136 -15.73 6.17 -3.67
N PHE A 137 -15.44 6.70 -4.86
CA PHE A 137 -16.13 6.30 -6.10
C PHE A 137 -15.92 4.82 -6.42
N LEU A 138 -14.67 4.33 -6.41
CA LEU A 138 -14.36 2.93 -6.68
C LEU A 138 -15.03 1.96 -5.67
N LEU A 139 -15.08 2.37 -4.40
CA LEU A 139 -15.79 1.61 -3.38
C LEU A 139 -17.29 1.55 -3.66
N GLN A 140 -17.91 2.68 -4.01
CA GLN A 140 -19.34 2.72 -4.31
C GLN A 140 -19.69 1.87 -5.55
N GLU A 141 -18.82 1.88 -6.56
CA GLU A 141 -18.96 1.03 -7.75
C GLU A 141 -18.95 -0.46 -7.35
N SER A 142 -17.93 -0.87 -6.58
CA SER A 142 -17.78 -2.26 -6.10
C SER A 142 -18.98 -2.72 -5.25
N LEU A 143 -19.51 -1.83 -4.41
CA LEU A 143 -20.69 -2.12 -3.59
C LEU A 143 -21.99 -2.19 -4.41
N SER A 144 -22.05 -1.53 -5.57
CA SER A 144 -23.21 -1.54 -6.45
C SER A 144 -23.35 -2.86 -7.20
N GLU A 145 -22.22 -3.43 -7.64
CA GLU A 145 -22.15 -4.73 -8.32
C GLU A 145 -22.60 -5.88 -7.41
N VAL A 146 -22.29 -5.81 -6.10
CA VAL A 146 -22.70 -6.85 -5.14
C VAL A 146 -24.19 -6.79 -4.79
N LYS A 147 -24.83 -5.61 -4.94
CA LYS A 147 -26.24 -5.40 -4.59
C LYS A 147 -27.22 -5.72 -5.74
N SER A 148 -26.74 -6.10 -6.92
CA SER A 148 -27.62 -6.49 -8.02
C SER A 148 -28.11 -7.93 -7.86
N PHE A 149 -29.16 -8.14 -7.06
CA PHE A 149 -29.96 -9.38 -7.00
C PHE A 149 -31.43 -9.05 -6.77
#